data_AF-A0A525PQE7-F1
#
_entry.id   AF-A0A525PQE7-F1
#
_cell.length_a   1.000
_cell.length_b   1.000
_cell.length_c   1.000
_cell.angle_alpha   90.00
_cell.angle_beta   90.00
_cell.angle_gamma   90.00
#
_symmetry.space_group_name_H-M   'P 1'
#
loop_
_entity.id
_entity.type
_entity.pdbx_description
1 polymer ?
#
loop_
_entity_poly.entity_id
_entity_poly.type
_entity_poly.pdbx_seq_one_letter_code
_entity_poly.pdbx_strand_id
1 'polypeptide(L)'
;MINSRHTIVAAVAAAVLAGVQSTAALSQEYEKQISATPLVKTDSTIVGEKLHYPGGAPANITAVTVTIPPGMSTGWHKHGV
;
A
#
# COMPACT_ATOMS: atom_id res chain seq x y z
N MET A 1 -46.04 19.26 4.03
CA MET A 1 -46.27 18.00 3.29
C MET A 1 -45.08 17.78 2.37
N ILE A 2 -44.14 16.91 2.75
CA ILE A 2 -42.98 16.56 1.91
C ILE A 2 -43.48 15.59 0.83
N ASN A 3 -43.34 15.98 -0.44
CA ASN A 3 -43.86 15.26 -1.59
C ASN A 3 -43.10 13.93 -1.79
N SER A 4 -43.80 12.80 -1.69
CA SER A 4 -43.23 11.44 -1.66
C SER A 4 -42.34 11.07 -2.85
N ARG A 5 -42.44 11.83 -3.95
CA ARG A 5 -41.58 11.68 -5.14
C ARG A 5 -40.14 12.13 -4.89
N HIS A 6 -39.92 13.16 -4.06
CA HIS A 6 -38.56 13.63 -3.74
C HIS A 6 -37.85 12.70 -2.75
N THR A 7 -38.59 12.06 -1.84
CA THR A 7 -38.03 11.06 -0.91
C THR A 7 -37.58 9.79 -1.63
N ILE A 8 -38.32 9.34 -2.65
CA ILE A 8 -37.94 8.17 -3.45
C ILE A 8 -36.68 8.47 -4.29
N VAL A 9 -36.63 9.63 -4.94
CA VAL A 9 -35.44 10.01 -5.74
C VAL A 9 -34.20 10.19 -4.86
N ALA A 10 -34.35 10.80 -3.68
CA ALA A 10 -33.25 10.93 -2.72
C ALA A 10 -32.77 9.56 -2.18
N ALA A 11 -33.69 8.62 -1.93
CA ALA A 11 -33.33 7.27 -1.48
C ALA A 11 -32.59 6.48 -2.57
N VAL A 12 -33.01 6.59 -3.83
CA VAL A 12 -32.32 5.96 -4.97
C VAL A 12 -30.94 6.58 -5.20
N ALA A 13 -30.82 7.91 -5.12
CA ALA A 13 -29.53 8.60 -5.23
C ALA A 13 -28.56 8.21 -4.10
N ALA A 14 -29.05 8.07 -2.86
CA ALA A 14 -28.26 7.61 -1.72
C ALA A 14 -27.79 6.15 -1.87
N ALA A 15 -28.65 5.26 -2.38
CA ALA A 15 -28.30 3.86 -2.64
C ALA A 15 -27.23 3.71 -3.74
N VAL A 16 -27.28 4.56 -4.78
CA VAL A 16 -26.26 4.59 -5.84
C VAL A 16 -24.92 5.12 -5.32
N LEU A 17 -24.93 6.17 -4.48
CA LEU A 17 -23.70 6.69 -3.86
C LEU A 17 -23.05 5.70 -2.86
N ALA A 18 -23.84 4.88 -2.18
CA ALA A 18 -23.33 3.84 -1.28
C ALA A 18 -22.67 2.67 -2.03
N GLY A 19 -23.20 2.29 -3.20
CA GLY A 19 -22.65 1.20 -4.02
C GLY A 19 -21.28 1.50 -4.64
N VAL A 20 -20.97 2.77 -4.95
CA VAL A 20 -19.68 3.17 -5.55
C VAL A 20 -18.51 3.09 -4.56
N GLN A 21 -18.76 3.25 -3.26
CA GLN A 21 -17.69 3.18 -2.24
C GLN A 21 -17.19 1.75 -2.00
N SER A 22 -18.00 0.74 -2.35
CA SER A 22 -17.69 -0.67 -2.10
C SER A 22 -16.57 -1.22 -2.99
N THR A 23 -16.35 -0.68 -4.19
CA THR A 23 -15.34 -1.20 -5.12
C THR A 23 -13.92 -0.69 -4.83
N ALA A 24 -13.78 0.57 -4.38
CA ALA A 24 -12.50 1.14 -3.97
C ALA A 24 -11.95 0.53 -2.67
N ALA A 25 -12.84 0.12 -1.76
CA ALA A 25 -12.47 -0.57 -0.53
C ALA A 25 -11.89 -1.97 -0.80
N LEU A 26 -12.43 -2.70 -1.78
CA LEU A 26 -11.95 -4.04 -2.15
C LEU A 26 -10.56 -4.00 -2.80
N SER A 27 -10.25 -2.99 -3.62
CA SER A 27 -8.91 -2.83 -4.20
C SER A 27 -7.86 -2.47 -3.16
N GLN A 28 -8.20 -1.65 -2.16
CA GLN A 28 -7.26 -1.31 -1.08
C GLN A 28 -7.00 -2.47 -0.13
N GLU A 29 -8.00 -3.31 0.14
CA GLU A 29 -7.83 -4.51 0.97
C GLU A 29 -6.95 -5.55 0.27
N TYR A 30 -7.12 -5.78 -1.03
CA TYR A 30 -6.28 -6.66 -1.84
C TYR A 30 -4.79 -6.25 -1.78
N GLU A 31 -4.49 -4.96 -1.92
CA GLU A 31 -3.11 -4.43 -1.81
C GLU A 31 -2.54 -4.54 -0.38
N LYS A 32 -3.40 -4.48 0.65
CA LYS A 32 -2.99 -4.56 2.06
C LYS A 32 -2.55 -5.95 2.51
N GLN A 33 -2.77 -6.98 1.68
CA GLN A 33 -2.46 -8.36 2.02
C GLN A 33 -0.98 -8.70 1.89
N ILE A 34 -0.23 -7.96 1.05
CA ILE A 34 1.23 -8.09 0.98
C ILE A 34 1.84 -7.16 2.02
N SER A 35 2.51 -7.73 3.02
CA SER A 35 3.17 -6.96 4.09
C SER A 35 4.68 -6.97 3.94
N ALA A 36 5.31 -5.81 4.15
CA ALA A 36 6.76 -5.69 4.24
C ALA A 36 7.18 -5.31 5.67
N THR A 37 7.86 -6.23 6.35
CA THR A 37 8.32 -6.05 7.73
C THR A 37 9.81 -5.75 7.74
N PRO A 38 10.25 -4.58 8.25
CA PRO A 38 11.67 -4.25 8.35
C PRO A 38 12.42 -5.22 9.26
N LEU A 39 13.60 -5.69 8.81
CA LEU A 39 14.52 -6.49 9.60
C LEU A 39 15.76 -5.71 10.01
N VAL A 40 16.35 -5.01 9.03
CA VAL A 40 17.58 -4.24 9.22
C VAL A 40 17.43 -2.93 8.47
N LYS A 41 17.85 -1.84 9.09
CA LYS A 41 18.08 -0.55 8.45
C LYS A 41 19.35 0.04 9.05
N THR A 42 20.42 0.09 8.27
CA THR A 42 21.75 0.48 8.79
C THR A 42 22.55 1.23 7.73
N ASP A 43 23.47 2.07 8.19
CA ASP A 43 24.50 2.70 7.39
C ASP A 43 25.91 2.20 7.78
N SER A 44 26.00 1.15 8.60
CA SER A 44 27.27 0.63 9.11
C SER A 44 27.36 -0.89 9.08
N THR A 45 28.60 -1.40 9.08
CA THR A 45 28.92 -2.82 9.23
C THR A 45 28.64 -3.32 10.64
N ILE A 46 28.74 -4.64 10.85
CA ILE A 46 28.57 -5.26 12.18
C ILE A 46 29.61 -4.81 13.21
N VAL A 47 30.77 -4.33 12.75
CA VAL A 47 31.83 -3.77 13.62
C VAL A 47 31.77 -2.24 13.73
N GLY A 48 30.75 -1.59 13.15
CA GLY A 48 30.48 -0.16 13.31
C GLY A 48 31.12 0.76 12.26
N GLU A 49 31.73 0.22 11.21
CA GLU A 49 32.31 1.03 10.13
C GLU A 49 31.22 1.58 9.20
N LYS A 50 31.34 2.85 8.78
CA LYS A 50 30.36 3.49 7.89
C LYS A 50 30.46 2.98 6.45
N LEU A 51 29.31 2.65 5.88
CA LEU A 51 29.16 2.22 4.49
C LEU A 51 28.99 3.43 3.57
N HIS A 52 29.65 3.39 2.41
CA HIS A 52 29.53 4.40 1.37
C HIS A 52 29.40 3.72 0.00
N TYR A 53 28.63 4.32 -0.89
CA TYR A 53 28.59 3.90 -2.29
C TYR A 53 29.89 4.31 -3.02
N PRO A 54 30.20 3.69 -4.17
CA PRO A 54 31.19 4.23 -5.08
C PRO A 54 30.93 5.73 -5.35
N GLY A 55 31.94 6.57 -5.15
CA GLY A 55 31.81 8.03 -5.20
C GLY A 55 31.59 8.72 -3.83
N GLY A 56 31.50 7.95 -2.75
CA GLY A 56 31.52 8.48 -1.37
C GLY A 56 30.17 8.95 -0.85
N ALA A 57 29.07 8.75 -1.59
CA ALA A 57 27.74 9.05 -1.09
C ALA A 57 27.38 8.12 0.11
N PRO A 58 26.67 8.62 1.14
CA PRO A 58 26.25 7.80 2.26
C PRO A 58 25.39 6.61 1.80
N ALA A 59 25.69 5.41 2.31
CA ALA A 59 24.87 4.24 2.04
C ALA A 59 23.81 4.00 3.12
N ASN A 60 22.66 3.45 2.72
CA ASN A 60 21.64 2.98 3.66
C ASN A 60 21.13 1.61 3.21
N ILE A 61 21.54 0.56 3.90
CA ILE A 61 21.16 -0.81 3.62
C ILE A 61 19.90 -1.16 4.40
N THR A 62 18.86 -1.58 3.68
CA THR A 62 17.61 -2.03 4.26
C THR A 62 17.33 -3.47 3.86
N ALA A 63 16.99 -4.31 4.83
CA ALA A 63 16.48 -5.66 4.61
C ALA A 63 15.05 -5.74 5.17
N VAL A 64 14.15 -6.36 4.42
CA VAL A 64 12.74 -6.53 4.80
C VAL A 64 12.30 -7.97 4.53
N THR A 65 11.43 -8.50 5.37
CA THR A 65 10.64 -9.69 5.03
C THR A 65 9.40 -9.25 4.28
N VAL A 66 9.19 -9.79 3.08
CA VAL A 66 7.95 -9.60 2.33
C VAL A 66 7.12 -10.86 2.44
N THR A 67 5.91 -10.74 3.00
CA THR A 67 4.95 -11.84 3.07
C THR A 67 3.92 -11.67 1.98
N ILE A 68 3.84 -12.66 1.07
CA ILE A 68 2.91 -12.67 -0.06
C ILE A 68 1.95 -13.86 0.14
N PRO A 69 0.65 -13.60 0.42
CA PRO A 69 -0.34 -14.67 0.57
C PRO A 69 -0.59 -15.45 -0.72
N PRO A 70 -1.20 -16.66 -0.64
CA PRO A 70 -1.54 -17.45 -1.82
C PRO A 70 -2.40 -16.68 -2.82
N GLY A 71 -2.04 -16.74 -4.10
CA GLY A 71 -2.76 -16.05 -5.18
C GLY A 71 -2.35 -14.58 -5.41
N MET A 72 -1.51 -14.02 -4.55
CA MET A 72 -1.07 -12.62 -4.64
C MET A 72 0.25 -12.47 -5.42
N SER A 73 0.51 -11.26 -5.93
CA SER A 73 1.75 -10.92 -6.62
C SER A 73 2.04 -9.42 -6.51
N THR A 74 3.32 -9.06 -6.44
CA THR A 74 3.77 -7.66 -6.54
C THR A 74 3.79 -7.14 -7.98
N GLY A 75 3.55 -8.01 -8.96
CA GLY A 75 3.68 -7.70 -10.38
C GLY A 75 5.12 -7.34 -10.78
N TRP A 76 5.28 -6.95 -12.05
CA TRP A 76 6.54 -6.48 -12.60
C TRP A 76 6.89 -5.10 -12.06
N HIS A 77 8.06 -4.98 -11.44
CA HIS A 77 8.58 -3.70 -10.96
C HIS A 77 10.11 -3.68 -11.04
N LYS A 78 10.70 -2.50 -10.85
CA LYS A 78 12.15 -2.27 -10.82
C LYS A 78 12.52 -1.55 -9.54
N HIS A 79 13.72 -1.81 -9.04
CA HIS A 79 14.34 -1.00 -8.00
C HIS A 79 15.17 0.10 -8.67
N GLY A 80 15.19 1.29 -8.07
CA GLY A 80 16.03 2.40 -8.52
C GLY A 80 17.52 2.08 -8.40
N VAL A 81 18.34 2.93 -9.02
CA VAL A 81 19.81 2.93 -8.90
C VAL A 81 20.28 4.24 -8.29
#